data_AF-A0A2V5TVD9-F1
#
_entry.id   AF-A0A2V5TVD9-F1
#
_cell.length_a   1.000
_cell.length_b   1.000
_cell.length_c   1.000
_cell.angle_alpha   90.00
_cell.angle_beta   90.00
_cell.angle_gamma   90.00
#
_symmetry.space_group_name_H-M   'P 1'
#
loop_
_entity.id
_entity.type
_entity.pdbx_description
1 polymer ?
#
loop_
_entity_poly.entity_id
_entity_poly.type
_entity_poly.pdbx_seq_one_letter_code
_entity_poly.pdbx_strand_id
1 'polypeptide(L)'
;MKRPQHALASLTQIVTCAILALGAVVQAQDKKADPTGTWTWTTPGRNGGPDRKSTLKLKVEGDKLTGTLAAPGRGGQSNDSAIADGKLKGDEISFTV
;
A
#
# COMPACT_ATOMS: atom_id res chain seq x y z
N MET A 1 45.11 43.74 20.02
CA MET A 1 44.62 43.21 18.73
C MET A 1 44.07 41.81 18.92
N LYS A 2 42.73 41.63 18.90
CA LYS A 2 42.08 40.30 18.85
C LYS A 2 41.19 40.30 17.60
N ARG A 3 41.53 39.49 16.59
CA ARG A 3 40.72 39.34 15.37
C ARG A 3 39.40 38.62 15.72
N PRO A 4 38.26 38.97 15.09
CA PRO A 4 36.97 38.44 15.48
C PRO A 4 36.83 36.99 15.00
N GLN A 5 36.93 36.06 15.93
CA GLN A 5 36.77 34.61 15.73
C GLN A 5 35.31 34.21 15.44
N HIS A 6 34.36 35.15 15.54
CA HIS A 6 32.92 34.91 15.46
C HIS A 6 32.31 35.01 14.05
N ALA A 7 32.98 35.67 13.09
CA ALA A 7 32.47 35.82 11.72
C ALA A 7 32.55 34.51 10.92
N LEU A 8 33.65 33.75 11.08
CA LEU A 8 33.89 32.47 10.41
C LEU A 8 33.01 31.34 10.97
N ALA A 9 32.71 31.37 12.27
CA ALA A 9 31.83 30.40 12.94
C ALA A 9 30.36 30.61 12.55
N SER A 10 29.92 31.87 12.40
CA SER A 10 28.54 32.17 11.99
C SER A 10 28.28 31.77 10.53
N LEU A 11 29.25 31.94 9.63
CA LEU A 11 29.11 31.53 8.22
C LEU A 11 29.05 30.00 8.06
N THR A 12 29.85 29.25 8.82
CA THR A 12 29.80 27.77 8.79
C THR A 12 28.48 27.24 9.35
N GLN A 13 27.91 27.89 10.37
CA GLN A 13 26.63 27.50 10.95
C GLN A 13 25.42 27.75 10.02
N ILE A 14 25.43 28.86 9.26
CA ILE A 14 24.38 29.17 8.27
C ILE A 14 24.42 28.19 7.09
N VAL A 15 25.62 27.85 6.61
CA VAL A 15 25.80 26.86 5.52
C VAL A 15 25.32 25.46 5.96
N THR A 16 25.50 25.10 7.23
CA THR A 16 25.08 23.79 7.76
C THR A 16 23.55 23.68 7.89
N CYS A 17 22.86 24.75 8.30
CA CYS A 17 21.39 24.79 8.32
C CYS A 17 20.77 24.78 6.92
N ALA A 18 21.42 25.40 5.93
CA ALA A 18 20.94 25.39 4.55
C ALA A 18 20.99 23.97 3.94
N ILE A 19 22.01 23.17 4.26
CA ILE A 19 22.15 21.79 3.75
C ILE A 19 21.09 20.85 4.35
N LEU A 20 20.71 21.05 5.63
CA LEU A 20 19.65 20.27 6.28
C LEU A 20 18.24 20.60 5.77
N ALA A 21 17.99 21.82 5.28
CA ALA A 21 16.71 22.20 4.70
C ALA A 21 16.46 21.63 3.28
N LEU A 22 17.53 21.29 2.54
CA LEU A 22 17.44 20.70 1.19
C LEU A 22 17.33 19.17 1.19
N GLY A 23 17.68 18.48 2.27
CA GLY A 23 17.66 17.02 2.36
C GLY A 23 16.31 16.39 2.70
N ALA A 24 15.30 17.19 3.08
CA ALA A 24 14.01 16.69 3.55
C ALA A 24 12.89 16.72 2.50
N VAL A 25 13.22 16.94 1.21
CA VAL A 25 12.24 16.78 0.12
C VAL A 25 12.17 15.29 -0.24
N VAL A 26 11.65 14.48 0.67
CA VAL A 26 11.17 13.14 0.31
C VAL A 26 9.93 13.36 -0.54
N GLN A 27 10.13 13.54 -1.84
CA GLN A 27 9.05 13.45 -2.81
C GLN A 27 8.45 12.06 -2.63
N ALA A 28 7.22 11.99 -2.13
CA ALA A 28 6.43 10.78 -2.21
C ALA A 28 6.39 10.43 -3.70
N GLN A 29 7.19 9.45 -4.11
CA GLN A 29 7.11 8.92 -5.46
C GLN A 29 5.68 8.40 -5.59
N ASP A 30 4.91 8.96 -6.54
CA ASP A 30 3.60 8.47 -6.95
C ASP A 30 3.76 7.03 -7.47
N LYS A 31 3.91 6.10 -6.54
CA LYS A 31 3.99 4.68 -6.84
C LYS A 31 2.55 4.28 -7.08
N LYS A 32 2.18 4.12 -8.36
CA LYS A 32 0.89 3.57 -8.77
C LYS A 32 0.63 2.35 -7.89
N ALA A 33 -0.49 2.34 -7.16
CA ALA A 33 -0.81 1.22 -6.28
C ALA A 33 -0.77 -0.08 -7.10
N ASP A 34 -0.13 -1.11 -6.58
CA ASP A 34 -0.11 -2.43 -7.21
C ASP A 34 -0.74 -3.45 -6.26
N PRO A 35 -2.06 -3.72 -6.40
CA PRO A 35 -2.73 -4.72 -5.59
C PRO A 35 -2.47 -6.17 -6.02
N THR A 36 -1.60 -6.40 -7.00
CA THR A 36 -1.26 -7.74 -7.49
C THR A 36 -0.71 -8.60 -6.35
N GLY A 37 -1.32 -9.76 -6.13
CA GLY A 37 -0.92 -10.63 -5.03
C GLY A 37 -1.98 -11.63 -4.63
N THR A 38 -1.67 -12.38 -3.57
CA THR A 38 -2.62 -13.29 -2.91
C THR A 38 -2.96 -12.73 -1.54
N TRP A 39 -4.22 -12.35 -1.38
CA TRP A 39 -4.80 -11.80 -0.17
C TRP A 39 -5.56 -12.90 0.54
N THR A 40 -5.39 -12.99 1.85
CA THR A 40 -6.07 -14.00 2.66
C THR A 40 -6.60 -13.33 3.92
N TRP A 41 -7.86 -13.60 4.23
CA TRP A 41 -8.47 -13.16 5.48
C TRP A 41 -9.33 -14.28 6.07
N THR A 42 -9.55 -14.19 7.37
CA THR A 42 -10.43 -15.08 8.11
C THR A 42 -11.60 -14.30 8.66
N THR A 43 -12.79 -14.90 8.60
CA THR A 43 -13.99 -14.38 9.23
C THR A 43 -14.48 -15.41 10.25
N PRO A 44 -14.75 -15.02 11.50
CA PRO A 44 -15.28 -15.94 12.50
C PRO A 44 -16.54 -16.63 12.02
N GLY A 45 -16.67 -17.92 12.31
CA GLY A 45 -17.89 -18.66 12.01
C GLY A 45 -19.07 -18.17 12.84
N ARG A 46 -20.28 -18.29 12.28
CA ARG A 46 -21.52 -17.96 13.00
C ARG A 46 -21.67 -18.87 14.23
N ASN A 47 -22.12 -18.31 15.34
CA ASN A 47 -22.39 -19.03 16.61
C ASN A 47 -21.17 -19.80 17.16
N GLY A 48 -19.96 -19.27 17.00
CA GLY A 48 -18.73 -19.97 17.42
C GLY A 48 -18.36 -21.16 16.53
N GLY A 49 -18.95 -21.24 15.33
CA GLY A 49 -18.54 -22.19 14.31
C GLY A 49 -17.12 -21.92 13.78
N PRO A 50 -16.55 -22.84 12.99
CA PRO A 50 -15.19 -22.75 12.50
C PRO A 50 -14.96 -21.50 11.65
N ASP A 51 -13.73 -20.98 11.71
CA ASP A 51 -13.29 -19.84 10.93
C ASP A 51 -13.45 -20.08 9.42
N ARG A 52 -13.88 -19.02 8.74
CA ARG A 52 -14.07 -18.98 7.30
C ARG A 52 -12.90 -18.26 6.67
N LYS A 53 -11.96 -19.03 6.12
CA LYS A 53 -10.81 -18.49 5.38
C LYS A 53 -11.21 -18.22 3.94
N SER A 54 -11.00 -16.99 3.48
CA SER A 54 -11.15 -16.60 2.08
C SER A 54 -9.80 -16.24 1.49
N THR A 55 -9.63 -16.51 0.19
CA THR A 55 -8.41 -16.20 -0.55
C THR A 55 -8.77 -15.48 -1.84
N LEU A 56 -8.25 -14.26 -2.01
CA LEU A 56 -8.40 -13.46 -3.21
C LEU A 56 -7.05 -13.38 -3.93
N LYS A 57 -7.03 -13.80 -5.18
CA LYS A 57 -5.88 -13.60 -6.07
C LYS A 57 -6.19 -12.43 -6.98
N LEU A 58 -5.36 -11.39 -6.95
CA LEU A 58 -5.47 -10.22 -7.81
C LEU A 58 -4.29 -10.13 -8.76
N LYS A 59 -4.56 -9.68 -9.99
CA LYS A 59 -3.55 -9.39 -11.00
C LYS A 59 -3.95 -8.14 -11.77
N VAL A 60 -3.03 -7.19 -11.86
CA VAL A 60 -3.17 -6.01 -12.70
C VAL A 60 -2.57 -6.27 -14.08
N GLU A 61 -3.35 -6.03 -15.13
CA GLU A 61 -2.92 -6.07 -16.53
C GLU A 61 -3.22 -4.72 -17.17
N GLY A 62 -2.20 -3.83 -17.20
CA GLY A 62 -2.37 -2.44 -17.63
C GLY A 62 -3.26 -1.66 -16.67
N ASP A 63 -4.46 -1.29 -17.13
CA ASP A 63 -5.48 -0.60 -16.32
C ASP A 63 -6.62 -1.53 -15.86
N LYS A 64 -6.55 -2.83 -16.18
CA LYS A 64 -7.56 -3.81 -15.78
C LYS A 64 -7.11 -4.57 -14.53
N LEU A 65 -8.02 -4.75 -13.59
CA LEU A 65 -7.85 -5.64 -12.45
C LEU A 65 -8.60 -6.95 -12.71
N THR A 66 -7.90 -8.07 -12.59
CA THR A 66 -8.44 -9.42 -12.76
C THR A 66 -8.12 -10.28 -11.55
N GLY A 67 -8.81 -11.40 -11.38
CA GLY A 67 -8.64 -12.20 -10.18
C GLY A 67 -9.68 -13.28 -9.95
N THR A 68 -9.48 -14.01 -8.85
CA THR A 68 -10.38 -15.07 -8.40
C THR A 68 -10.51 -14.99 -6.88
N LEU A 69 -11.74 -15.00 -6.40
CA LEU A 69 -12.10 -15.12 -4.99
C LEU A 69 -12.50 -16.57 -4.69
N ALA A 70 -11.73 -17.24 -3.84
CA ALA A 70 -12.11 -18.50 -3.23
C ALA A 70 -12.67 -18.22 -1.83
N ALA A 71 -13.96 -18.48 -1.63
CA ALA A 71 -14.64 -18.27 -0.36
C ALA A 71 -15.38 -19.54 0.09
N PRO A 72 -15.49 -19.79 1.41
CA PRO A 72 -16.16 -20.98 1.91
C PRO A 72 -17.67 -20.85 1.69
N GLY A 73 -18.19 -21.80 0.91
CA GLY A 73 -19.59 -21.99 0.58
C GLY A 73 -20.40 -22.69 1.65
N ARG A 74 -21.67 -22.96 1.32
CA ARG A 74 -22.59 -23.71 2.18
C ARG A 74 -22.04 -25.12 2.39
N GLY A 75 -21.93 -25.55 3.64
CA GLY A 75 -21.41 -26.88 3.98
C GLY A 75 -19.88 -27.01 3.94
N GLY A 76 -19.13 -25.91 3.81
CA GLY A 76 -17.66 -25.94 3.88
C GLY A 76 -16.96 -26.23 2.55
N GLN A 77 -17.69 -26.38 1.45
CA GLN A 77 -17.08 -26.45 0.11
C GLN A 77 -16.48 -25.10 -0.28
N SER A 78 -15.31 -25.08 -0.93
CA SER A 78 -14.79 -23.85 -1.54
C SER A 78 -15.65 -23.48 -2.75
N ASN A 79 -16.10 -22.23 -2.79
CA ASN A 79 -16.71 -21.63 -3.96
C ASN A 79 -15.72 -20.63 -4.55
N ASP A 80 -15.30 -20.91 -5.78
CA ASP A 80 -14.39 -20.04 -6.52
C ASP A 80 -15.22 -19.19 -7.48
N SER A 81 -14.98 -17.88 -7.47
CA SER A 81 -15.70 -16.91 -8.30
C SER A 81 -14.68 -15.96 -8.92
N ALA A 82 -14.74 -15.82 -10.25
CA ALA A 82 -13.89 -14.88 -10.96
C ALA A 82 -14.39 -13.46 -10.69
N ILE A 83 -13.46 -12.51 -10.49
CA ILE A 83 -13.86 -11.11 -10.36
C ILE A 83 -14.11 -10.52 -11.75
N ALA A 84 -15.12 -9.67 -11.87
CA ALA A 84 -15.44 -8.92 -13.08
C ALA A 84 -15.40 -7.40 -12.82
N ASP A 85 -15.42 -6.62 -13.89
CA ASP A 85 -15.46 -5.15 -13.86
C ASP A 85 -14.40 -4.48 -12.98
N GLY A 86 -13.22 -5.11 -12.86
CA GLY A 86 -12.15 -4.67 -11.98
C GLY A 86 -11.50 -3.35 -12.40
N LYS A 87 -11.50 -2.37 -11.50
CA LYS A 87 -10.93 -1.03 -11.69
C LYS A 87 -9.98 -0.68 -10.55
N LEU A 88 -8.94 0.08 -10.90
CA LEU A 88 -7.96 0.64 -9.98
C LEU A 88 -7.84 2.15 -10.22
N LYS A 89 -8.17 2.96 -9.21
CA LYS A 89 -8.09 4.43 -9.26
C LYS A 89 -7.29 4.94 -8.08
N GLY A 90 -6.03 5.30 -8.29
CA GLY A 90 -5.12 5.61 -7.18
C GLY A 90 -5.03 4.40 -6.26
N ASP A 91 -5.48 4.55 -5.02
CA ASP A 91 -5.52 3.49 -3.99
C ASP A 91 -6.88 2.78 -3.89
N GLU A 92 -7.87 3.17 -4.69
CA GLU A 92 -9.21 2.58 -4.69
C GLU A 92 -9.30 1.38 -5.65
N ILE A 93 -9.75 0.25 -5.12
CA ILE A 93 -9.96 -1.01 -5.84
C ILE A 93 -11.45 -1.32 -5.85
N SER A 94 -12.04 -1.56 -7.03
CA SER A 94 -13.44 -1.99 -7.16
C SER A 94 -13.58 -3.12 -8.16
N PHE A 95 -14.43 -4.10 -7.87
CA PHE A 95 -14.74 -5.25 -8.72
C PHE A 95 -16.07 -5.89 -8.30
N THR A 96 -16.61 -6.74 -9.17
CA THR A 96 -17.79 -7.58 -8.92
C THR A 96 -17.38 -9.05 -8.76
N VAL A 97 -18.16 -9.85 -8.03
CA VAL A 97 -17.97 -11.30 -7.79
C VAL A 97 -19.28 -12.02 -8.04
#